data_AF-A0A3N5YYP4-F1
#
_entry.id   AF-A0A3N5YYP4-F1
#
_cell.length_a   1.000
_cell.length_b   1.000
_cell.length_c   1.000
_cell.angle_alpha   90.00
_cell.angle_beta   90.00
_cell.angle_gamma   90.00
#
_symmetry.space_group_name_H-M   'P 1'
#
loop_
_entity.id
_entity.type
_entity.pdbx_description
1 polymer ?
#
loop_
_entity_poly.entity_id
_entity_poly.type
_entity_poly.pdbx_seq_one_letter_code
_entity_poly.pdbx_strand_id
1 'polypeptide(L)'
;MCTMHTMEVEMARSGRKLRVTATLDPRMVEALDKLAKERGLSSRSQALERALSYWLREQERQRVGEEIEAYYRGRAPQERREDEEWTKLTSRAAKHLTDD
;
A
#
# COMPACT_ATOMS: atom_id res chain seq x y z
N MET A 1 -24.66 -15.93 15.53
CA MET A 1 -23.28 -15.91 16.05
C MET A 1 -22.37 -16.36 14.92
N CYS A 2 -21.69 -15.43 14.25
CA CYS A 2 -20.87 -15.73 13.08
C CYS A 2 -19.41 -15.79 13.52
N THR A 3 -18.80 -16.96 13.43
CA THR A 3 -17.42 -17.22 13.86
C THR A 3 -16.45 -16.54 12.90
N MET A 4 -15.81 -15.47 13.35
CA MET A 4 -14.68 -14.87 12.63
C MET A 4 -13.51 -15.85 12.67
N HIS A 5 -13.17 -16.42 11.51
CA HIS A 5 -11.94 -17.20 11.37
C HIS A 5 -10.76 -16.23 11.30
N THR A 6 -10.05 -16.09 12.41
CA THR A 6 -8.72 -15.48 12.48
C THR A 6 -7.76 -16.34 11.67
N MET A 7 -7.21 -15.80 10.58
CA MET A 7 -6.07 -16.42 9.89
C MET A 7 -4.78 -15.91 10.54
N GLU A 8 -4.18 -16.75 11.38
CA GLU A 8 -2.82 -16.55 11.87
C GLU A 8 -1.84 -16.80 10.73
N VAL A 9 -1.05 -15.79 10.36
CA VAL A 9 0.05 -15.93 9.41
C VAL A 9 1.33 -16.24 10.20
N GLU A 10 1.63 -17.52 10.37
CA GLU A 10 2.95 -17.95 10.84
C GLU A 10 4.00 -17.70 9.75
N MET A 11 4.97 -16.85 10.06
CA MET A 11 6.19 -16.70 9.26
C MET A 11 7.14 -17.88 9.52
N ALA A 12 6.94 -18.99 8.82
CA ALA A 12 7.90 -20.10 8.83
C ALA A 12 8.99 -19.90 7.77
N ARG A 13 10.19 -19.45 8.21
CA ARG A 13 11.45 -19.57 7.45
C ARG A 13 11.88 -21.04 7.37
N SER A 14 11.30 -21.79 6.43
CA SER A 14 11.83 -23.06 5.89
C SER A 14 11.06 -23.38 4.61
N GLY A 15 11.51 -22.81 3.49
CA GLY A 15 10.76 -22.75 2.24
C GLY A 15 10.64 -24.11 1.57
N ARG A 16 9.62 -24.90 1.94
CA ARG A 16 9.23 -26.09 1.16
C ARG A 16 8.69 -25.61 -0.19
N LYS A 17 9.27 -26.13 -1.27
CA LYS A 17 8.78 -25.89 -2.62
C LYS A 17 7.37 -26.45 -2.75
N LEU A 18 6.38 -25.57 -2.92
CA LEU A 18 4.99 -25.93 -3.17
C LEU A 18 4.73 -25.98 -4.68
N ARG A 19 4.02 -27.01 -5.14
CA ARG A 19 3.52 -27.10 -6.52
C ARG A 19 2.08 -26.63 -6.55
N VAL A 20 1.82 -25.58 -7.33
CA VAL A 20 0.47 -25.04 -7.56
C VAL A 20 0.11 -25.29 -9.02
N THR A 21 -1.10 -25.81 -9.26
CA THR A 21 -1.69 -25.91 -10.59
C THR A 21 -2.80 -24.87 -10.69
N ALA A 22 -2.73 -24.01 -11.70
CA ALA A 22 -3.73 -22.98 -11.95
C ALA A 22 -4.10 -22.96 -13.43
N THR A 23 -5.37 -22.69 -13.71
CA THR A 23 -5.85 -22.40 -15.06
C THR A 23 -5.71 -20.90 -15.28
N LEU A 24 -5.00 -20.52 -16.33
CA LEU A 24 -4.76 -19.12 -16.70
C LEU A 24 -5.28 -18.87 -18.11
N ASP A 25 -5.69 -17.63 -18.37
CA ASP A 25 -5.97 -17.18 -19.73
C ASP A 25 -4.73 -17.35 -20.63
N PRO A 26 -4.86 -17.81 -21.88
CA PRO A 26 -3.73 -17.99 -22.78
C PRO A 26 -2.87 -16.73 -22.95
N ARG A 27 -3.47 -15.54 -22.98
CA ARG A 27 -2.75 -14.26 -23.10
C ARG A 27 -1.88 -13.98 -21.87
N MET A 28 -2.30 -14.45 -20.70
CA MET A 28 -1.51 -14.35 -19.48
C MET A 28 -0.27 -15.24 -19.54
N VAL A 29 -0.40 -16.44 -20.12
CA VAL A 29 0.73 -17.35 -20.35
C VAL A 29 1.74 -16.71 -21.31
N GLU A 30 1.26 -16.10 -22.40
CA GLU A 30 2.12 -15.35 -23.34
C GLU A 30 2.83 -14.18 -22.68
N ALA A 31 2.14 -13.42 -21.84
CA ALA A 31 2.74 -12.31 -21.08
C ALA A 31 3.83 -12.80 -20.11
N LEU A 32 3.61 -13.94 -19.44
CA LEU A 32 4.62 -14.57 -18.56
C LEU A 32 5.84 -15.05 -19.35
N ASP A 33 5.65 -15.60 -20.54
CA ASP A 33 6.75 -16.00 -21.43
C ASP A 33 7.58 -14.82 -21.90
N LYS A 34 6.91 -13.74 -22.30
CA LYS A 34 7.57 -12.49 -22.68
C LYS A 34 8.36 -11.92 -21.50
N LEU A 35 7.75 -11.86 -20.31
CA LEU A 35 8.42 -11.41 -19.09
C LEU A 35 9.65 -12.27 -18.76
N ALA A 36 9.54 -13.60 -18.90
CA ALA A 36 10.66 -14.50 -18.67
C ALA A 36 11.81 -14.23 -19.63
N LYS A 37 11.51 -14.06 -20.92
CA LYS A 37 12.51 -13.76 -21.96
C LYS A 37 13.19 -12.41 -21.75
N GLU A 38 12.41 -11.35 -21.52
CA GLU A 38 12.92 -9.99 -21.34
C GLU A 38 13.78 -9.84 -20.09
N ARG A 39 13.47 -10.58 -19.03
CA ARG A 39 14.17 -10.52 -17.75
C ARG A 39 15.20 -11.63 -17.55
N GLY A 40 15.46 -12.45 -18.58
CA GLY A 40 16.43 -13.55 -18.53
C GLY A 40 16.11 -14.58 -17.44
N LEU A 41 14.82 -14.87 -17.21
CA LEU A 41 14.38 -15.81 -16.18
C LEU A 41 14.47 -17.25 -16.70
N SER A 42 14.79 -18.18 -15.80
CA SER A 42 14.99 -19.59 -16.15
C SER A 42 13.68 -20.36 -16.36
N SER A 43 12.54 -19.84 -15.88
CA SER A 43 11.25 -20.53 -16.00
C SER A 43 10.04 -19.61 -15.89
N ARG A 44 8.89 -20.08 -16.40
CA ARG A 44 7.58 -19.47 -16.17
C ARG A 44 7.22 -19.37 -14.70
N SER A 45 7.61 -20.36 -13.88
CA SER A 45 7.39 -20.32 -12.43
C SER A 45 8.14 -19.17 -11.77
N GLN A 46 9.38 -18.91 -12.19
CA GLN A 46 10.16 -17.78 -11.69
C GLN A 46 9.59 -16.43 -12.16
N ALA A 47 9.08 -16.37 -13.39
CA ALA A 47 8.35 -15.19 -13.89
C ALA A 47 7.08 -14.93 -13.07
N LEU A 48 6.31 -15.97 -12.80
CA LEU A 48 5.09 -15.90 -12.00
C LEU A 48 5.39 -15.49 -10.55
N GLU A 49 6.43 -16.07 -9.94
CA GLU A 49 6.86 -15.72 -8.58
C GLU A 49 7.25 -14.24 -8.47
N ARG A 50 7.98 -13.71 -9.46
CA ARG A 50 8.31 -12.28 -9.50
C ARG A 50 7.07 -11.40 -9.69
N ALA A 51 6.17 -11.77 -10.59
CA ALA A 51 4.94 -11.03 -10.84
C ALA A 51 4.06 -10.99 -9.57
N LEU A 52 3.88 -12.13 -8.91
CA LEU A 52 3.12 -12.23 -7.66
C LEU A 52 3.79 -11.45 -6.53
N SER A 53 5.11 -11.56 -6.39
CA SER A 53 5.86 -10.81 -5.37
C SER A 53 5.73 -9.30 -5.58
N TYR A 54 5.79 -8.84 -6.83
CA TYR A 54 5.57 -7.45 -7.17
C TYR A 54 4.15 -7.00 -6.83
N TRP A 55 3.15 -7.77 -7.26
CA TRP A 55 1.75 -7.45 -7.00
C TRP A 55 1.41 -7.42 -5.51
N LEU A 56 1.89 -8.37 -4.71
CA LEU A 56 1.69 -8.38 -3.26
C LEU A 56 2.30 -7.15 -2.58
N ARG A 57 3.51 -6.74 -2.99
CA ARG A 57 4.14 -5.51 -2.50
C ARG A 57 3.36 -4.27 -2.91
N GLU A 58 2.80 -4.27 -4.11
CA GLU A 58 1.93 -3.20 -4.60
C GLU A 58 0.68 -3.09 -3.73
N GLN A 59 0.00 -4.21 -3.47
CA GLN A 59 -1.21 -4.22 -2.63
C GLN A 59 -0.92 -3.71 -1.21
N GLU A 60 0.19 -4.14 -0.60
CA GLU A 60 0.58 -3.64 0.72
C GLU A 60 0.85 -2.13 0.68
N ARG A 61 1.54 -1.65 -0.36
CA ARG A 61 1.81 -0.20 -0.51
C ARG A 61 0.51 0.59 -0.67
N GLN A 62 -0.45 0.10 -1.45
CA GLN A 62 -1.75 0.75 -1.61
C GLN A 62 -2.51 0.79 -0.29
N ARG A 63 -2.55 -0.33 0.45
CA ARG A 63 -3.20 -0.41 1.76
C ARG A 63 -2.62 0.60 2.76
N VAL A 64 -1.30 0.70 2.84
CA VAL A 64 -0.63 1.70 3.69
C VAL A 64 -0.95 3.12 3.23
N GLY A 65 -1.01 3.36 1.91
CA GLY A 65 -1.43 4.64 1.35
C GLY A 65 -2.84 5.04 1.77
N GLU A 66 -3.78 4.12 1.69
CA GLU A 66 -5.18 4.32 2.14
C GLU A 66 -5.27 4.58 3.65
N GLU A 67 -4.46 3.90 4.46
CA GLU A 67 -4.41 4.11 5.92
C GLU A 67 -3.82 5.48 6.28
N ILE A 68 -2.75 5.90 5.59
CA ILE A 68 -2.17 7.24 5.75
C ILE A 68 -3.19 8.32 5.33
N GLU A 69 -3.86 8.12 4.19
CA GLU A 69 -4.87 9.06 3.73
C GLU A 69 -6.04 9.15 4.72
N ALA A 70 -6.50 8.03 5.27
CA ALA A 70 -7.54 8.00 6.30
C ALA A 70 -7.09 8.72 7.59
N TYR A 71 -5.84 8.53 8.02
CA TYR A 71 -5.27 9.19 9.19
C TYR A 71 -5.26 10.72 9.05
N TYR A 72 -4.76 11.25 7.93
CA TYR A 72 -4.73 12.69 7.69
C TYR A 72 -6.13 13.27 7.41
N ARG A 73 -7.00 12.53 6.72
CA ARG A 73 -8.38 12.97 6.47
C ARG A 73 -9.20 13.08 7.76
N GLY A 74 -8.92 12.23 8.75
CA GLY A 74 -9.53 12.31 10.09
C GLY A 74 -9.04 13.48 10.94
N ARG A 75 -7.82 13.98 10.69
CA ARG A 75 -7.20 15.09 11.44
C ARG A 75 -7.45 16.47 10.83
N ALA A 76 -7.79 16.53 9.54
CA ALA A 76 -8.08 17.75 8.81
C ALA A 76 -9.12 18.69 9.48
N PRO A 77 -10.18 18.23 10.16
CA PRO A 77 -11.11 19.14 10.84
C PRO A 77 -10.51 19.81 12.08
N GLN A 78 -9.63 19.11 12.81
CA GLN A 78 -8.97 19.65 14.00
C GLN A 78 -7.82 20.58 13.60
N GLU A 79 -7.03 20.21 12.60
CA GLU A 79 -5.96 21.06 12.06
C GLU A 79 -6.51 22.37 11.48
N ARG A 80 -7.67 22.36 10.79
CA ARG A 80 -8.31 23.60 10.33
C ARG A 80 -8.74 24.53 11.47
N ARG A 81 -9.13 23.99 12.63
CA ARG A 81 -9.48 24.81 13.81
C ARG A 81 -8.24 25.41 14.44
N GLU A 82 -7.19 24.61 14.60
CA GLU A 82 -5.90 25.10 15.11
C GLU A 82 -5.34 26.19 14.18
N ASP A 83 -5.40 26.01 12.86
CA ASP A 83 -4.93 26.99 11.87
C ASP A 83 -5.74 28.31 11.90
N GLU A 84 -7.06 28.23 12.10
CA GLU A 84 -7.92 29.41 12.32
C GLU A 84 -7.58 30.14 13.63
N GLU A 85 -7.28 29.40 14.70
CA GLU A 85 -6.89 29.96 15.99
C GLU A 85 -5.52 30.64 15.92
N TRP A 86 -4.55 30.00 15.27
CA TRP A 86 -3.22 30.58 15.03
C TRP A 86 -3.31 31.83 14.16
N THR A 87 -4.11 31.81 13.09
CA THR A 87 -4.34 32.98 12.22
C THR A 87 -4.99 34.15 12.98
N LYS A 88 -5.94 33.86 13.87
CA LYS A 88 -6.54 34.89 14.76
C LYS A 88 -5.53 35.45 15.75
N LEU A 89 -4.64 34.61 16.27
CA LEU A 89 -3.58 35.03 17.18
C LEU A 89 -2.56 35.92 16.48
N THR A 90 -2.09 35.54 15.29
CA THR A 90 -1.11 36.32 14.52
C THR A 90 -1.69 37.63 14.01
N SER A 91 -2.94 37.62 13.53
CA SER A 91 -3.61 38.86 13.09
C SER A 91 -3.82 39.86 14.23
N ARG A 92 -4.07 39.38 15.47
CA ARG A 92 -4.11 40.23 16.66
C ARG A 92 -2.74 40.78 17.04
N ALA A 93 -1.70 39.93 16.99
CA ALA A 93 -0.33 40.36 17.27
C ALA A 93 0.18 41.39 16.24
N ALA A 94 -0.15 41.22 14.96
CA ALA A 94 0.22 42.14 13.89
C ALA A 94 -0.46 43.52 14.01
N LYS A 95 -1.72 43.55 14.47
CA LYS A 95 -2.43 44.82 14.77
C LYS A 95 -1.79 45.57 15.93
N HIS A 96 -1.34 44.85 16.96
CA HIS A 96 -0.68 45.47 18.12
C HIS A 96 0.72 46.02 17.79
N LEU A 97 1.38 45.51 16.74
CA LEU A 97 2.70 45.97 16.29
C LEU A 97 2.65 47.15 15.30
N THR A 98 1.46 47.54 14.82
CA THR A 98 1.29 48.62 13.84
C THR A 98 0.63 49.88 14.43
N ASP A 99 0.29 49.84 15.71
CA ASP A 99 -0.24 50.96 16.51
C ASP A 99 0.83 51.61 17.44
N ASP A 100 2.10 51.19 17.36
CA ASP A 100 3.30 51.84 17.95
C ASP A 100 4.12 52.54 16.85
#